data_AF-A0A7S3QKF2-F1
#
_entry.id   AF-A0A7S3QKF2-F1
#
_cell.length_a   1.000
_cell.length_b   1.000
_cell.length_c   1.000
_cell.angle_alpha   90.00
_cell.angle_beta   90.00
_cell.angle_gamma   90.00
#
_symmetry.space_group_name_H-M   'P 1'
#
loop_
_entity.id
_entity.type
_entity.pdbx_description
1 polymer ?
#
loop_
_entity_poly.entity_id
_entity_poly.type
_entity_poly.pdbx_seq_one_letter_code
_entity_poly.pdbx_strand_id
1 'polypeptide(L)'
;MQQGCVGMCASCCCMQYTRMAVLDGFRGGQHHVLVATDVAARGLDIKTVKTVINYEAAKDIDTHIHRVGRTGRAGDKEGQAFSLLLPKDTHFASALVQSLALAGQAVPPELHELAMKDSGFRRGSSRGRGR
;
A
#
# COMPACT_ATOMS: atom_id res chain seq x y z
N MET A 1 29.47 12.52 18.15
CA MET A 1 28.13 12.96 17.72
C MET A 1 27.70 12.11 16.53
N GLN A 2 26.99 11.01 16.80
CA GLN A 2 26.46 10.10 15.78
C GLN A 2 25.14 10.67 15.25
N GLN A 3 25.13 10.96 13.95
CA GLN A 3 23.96 11.42 13.24
C GLN A 3 23.00 10.24 13.11
N GLY A 4 21.80 10.41 13.68
CA GLY A 4 20.75 9.41 13.71
C GLY A 4 20.16 9.17 12.33
N CYS A 5 20.33 7.96 11.81
CA CYS A 5 19.52 7.46 10.70
C CYS A 5 18.10 7.16 11.23
N VAL A 6 17.18 8.10 11.06
CA VAL A 6 15.74 7.88 11.24
C VAL A 6 15.21 7.24 9.95
N GLY A 7 15.31 5.92 9.83
CA GLY A 7 14.75 5.17 8.70
C GLY A 7 15.56 3.93 8.36
N MET A 8 15.17 2.78 8.90
CA MET A 8 15.77 1.50 8.52
C MET A 8 15.04 0.90 7.34
N CYS A 9 15.77 0.76 6.23
CA CYS A 9 15.33 0.12 5.00
C CYS A 9 15.81 -1.33 5.01
N ALA A 10 14.89 -2.29 5.11
CA ALA A 10 15.22 -3.69 4.88
C ALA A 10 15.33 -3.92 3.36
N SER A 11 16.56 -4.02 2.85
CA SER A 11 16.86 -4.36 1.45
C SER A 11 17.57 -5.73 1.40
N CYS A 12 17.51 -6.38 0.24
CA CYS A 12 17.83 -7.80 -0.01
C CYS A 12 19.26 -8.28 0.39
N CYS A 13 20.17 -7.37 0.80
CA CYS A 13 21.55 -7.69 1.19
C CYS A 13 21.81 -7.66 2.72
N CYS A 14 20.83 -7.32 3.57
CA CYS A 14 21.02 -7.34 5.02
C CYS A 14 20.94 -8.78 5.53
N MET A 15 22.01 -9.31 6.14
CA MET A 15 22.00 -10.60 6.85
C MET A 15 20.70 -10.79 7.64
N GLN A 16 20.09 -11.97 7.54
CA GLN A 16 18.80 -12.30 8.16
C GLN A 16 18.73 -11.88 9.64
N TYR A 17 19.86 -11.93 10.36
CA TYR A 17 20.02 -11.45 11.73
C TYR A 17 19.63 -9.97 11.91
N THR A 18 20.11 -9.08 11.05
CA THR A 18 19.79 -7.64 11.11
C THR A 18 18.31 -7.40 10.85
N ARG A 19 17.68 -8.16 9.93
CA ARG A 19 16.24 -8.05 9.64
C ARG A 19 15.39 -8.42 10.85
N MET A 20 15.74 -9.49 11.57
CA MET A 20 15.02 -9.93 12.76
C MET A 20 15.17 -8.92 13.91
N ALA A 21 16.37 -8.38 14.12
CA ALA A 21 16.61 -7.36 15.15
C ALA A 21 15.77 -6.07 14.92
N VAL A 22 15.63 -5.63 13.68
CA VAL A 22 14.79 -4.46 13.34
C VAL A 22 13.32 -4.73 13.59
N LEU A 23 12.85 -5.93 13.26
CA LEU A 23 11.47 -6.34 13.52
C LEU A 23 11.17 -6.48 15.01
N ASP A 24 12.10 -7.04 15.77
CA ASP A 24 11.96 -7.18 17.22
C ASP A 24 11.97 -5.80 17.90
N GLY A 25 12.79 -4.86 17.41
CA GLY A 25 12.74 -3.46 17.83
C GLY A 25 11.41 -2.79 17.52
N PHE A 26 10.83 -3.03 16.33
CA PHE A 26 9.52 -2.51 15.95
C PHE A 26 8.38 -3.14 16.79
N ARG A 27 8.40 -4.46 17.00
CA ARG A 27 7.44 -5.19 17.84
C ARG A 27 7.53 -4.78 19.31
N GLY A 28 8.73 -4.49 19.79
CA GLY A 28 9.01 -4.02 21.15
C GLY A 28 8.72 -2.52 21.35
N GLY A 29 8.26 -1.81 20.32
CA GLY A 29 7.92 -0.38 20.41
C GLY A 29 9.13 0.56 20.43
N GLN A 30 10.35 0.06 20.19
CA GLN A 30 11.57 0.88 20.08
C GLN A 30 11.57 1.69 18.78
N HIS A 31 10.87 1.21 17.76
CA HIS A 31 10.69 1.89 16.48
C HIS A 31 9.20 1.95 16.12
N HIS A 32 8.71 3.14 15.77
CA HIS A 32 7.31 3.37 15.41
C HIS A 32 7.05 3.36 13.91
N VAL A 33 8.11 3.40 13.10
CA VAL A 33 8.02 3.45 11.63
C VAL A 33 8.93 2.37 11.05
N LEU A 34 8.38 1.58 10.14
CA LEU A 34 9.11 0.55 9.39
C LEU A 34 8.96 0.85 7.90
N VAL A 35 10.09 0.95 7.19
CA VAL A 35 10.12 1.11 5.74
C VAL A 35 10.59 -0.21 5.13
N ALA A 36 9.76 -0.81 4.29
CA ALA A 36 10.05 -2.09 3.66
C ALA A 36 9.59 -2.11 2.20
N THR A 37 10.30 -2.91 1.39
CA THR A 37 9.90 -3.27 0.02
C THR A 37 9.16 -4.61 0.02
N ASP A 38 8.40 -4.92 -1.02
CA ASP A 38 7.67 -6.20 -1.13
C ASP A 38 8.60 -7.43 -0.98
N VAL A 39 9.82 -7.34 -1.50
CA VAL A 39 10.82 -8.40 -1.40
C VAL A 39 11.26 -8.60 0.05
N ALA A 40 11.45 -7.49 0.76
CA ALA A 40 11.86 -7.53 2.16
C ALA A 40 10.72 -7.87 3.11
N ALA A 41 9.45 -7.70 2.73
CA ALA A 41 8.30 -8.05 3.55
C ALA A 41 7.97 -9.55 3.51
N ARG A 42 8.42 -10.29 2.47
CA ARG A 42 8.18 -11.74 2.38
C ARG A 42 8.96 -12.49 3.47
N GLY A 43 8.23 -13.32 4.23
CA GLY A 43 8.77 -14.06 5.37
C GLY A 43 8.83 -13.26 6.67
N LEU A 44 8.38 -12.01 6.67
CA LEU A 44 8.25 -11.21 7.90
C LEU A 44 6.79 -11.25 8.37
N ASP A 45 6.57 -11.86 9.53
CA ASP A 45 5.26 -11.84 10.20
C ASP A 45 5.09 -10.50 10.93
N ILE A 46 4.55 -9.49 10.24
CA ILE A 46 4.30 -8.18 10.84
C ILE A 46 2.90 -8.21 11.48
N LYS A 47 2.82 -8.01 12.80
CA LYS A 47 1.55 -7.85 13.53
C LYS A 47 0.72 -6.73 12.91
N THR A 48 -0.60 -6.74 13.11
CA THR A 48 -1.52 -5.70 12.61
C THR A 48 -0.96 -4.31 12.91
N VAL A 49 -0.76 -3.51 11.86
CA VAL A 49 -0.31 -2.11 12.00
C VAL A 49 -1.51 -1.18 11.92
N LYS A 50 -1.42 -0.01 12.56
CA LYS A 50 -2.49 0.99 12.51
C LYS A 50 -2.58 1.70 11.16
N THR A 51 -1.43 1.96 10.53
CA THR A 51 -1.37 2.75 9.31
C THR A 51 -0.40 2.11 8.31
N VAL A 52 -0.84 2.00 7.06
CA VAL A 52 -0.03 1.55 5.92
C VAL A 52 0.09 2.70 4.93
N ILE A 53 1.30 2.98 4.48
CA ILE A 53 1.57 4.01 3.47
C ILE A 53 2.26 3.34 2.28
N ASN A 54 1.59 3.31 1.13
CA ASN A 54 2.18 2.90 -0.13
C ASN A 54 2.84 4.12 -0.78
N TYR A 55 4.17 4.14 -0.78
CA TYR A 55 4.94 5.21 -1.40
C TYR A 55 4.91 5.12 -2.94
N GLU A 56 4.88 3.91 -3.49
CA GLU A 56 4.76 3.66 -4.91
C GLU A 56 3.52 2.80 -5.19
N ALA A 57 2.88 3.05 -6.34
CA ALA A 57 1.81 2.22 -6.86
C ALA A 57 2.27 0.75 -6.92
N ALA A 58 1.39 -0.17 -6.51
CA ALA A 58 1.69 -1.60 -6.64
C ALA A 58 1.67 -2.00 -8.12
N LYS A 59 2.33 -3.11 -8.44
CA LYS A 59 2.34 -3.66 -9.82
C LYS A 59 0.93 -4.04 -10.29
N ASP A 60 0.11 -4.50 -9.37
CA ASP A 60 -1.23 -5.01 -9.59
C ASP A 60 -2.10 -4.75 -8.36
N ILE A 61 -3.43 -4.84 -8.53
CA ILE A 61 -4.40 -4.55 -7.48
C ILE A 61 -4.38 -5.60 -6.36
N ASP A 62 -4.07 -6.86 -6.65
CA ASP A 62 -4.03 -7.92 -5.65
C ASP A 62 -2.87 -7.71 -4.67
N THR A 63 -1.70 -7.34 -5.19
CA THR A 63 -0.54 -6.93 -4.39
C THR A 63 -0.89 -5.72 -3.52
N HIS A 64 -1.59 -4.73 -4.07
CA HIS A 64 -2.06 -3.59 -3.27
C HIS A 64 -2.99 -4.01 -2.13
N ILE A 65 -3.98 -4.87 -2.40
CA ILE A 65 -4.90 -5.41 -1.39
C ILE A 65 -4.12 -6.16 -0.30
N HIS A 66 -3.13 -6.96 -0.66
CA HIS A 66 -2.26 -7.66 0.30
C HIS A 66 -1.42 -6.72 1.18
N ARG A 67 -0.97 -5.58 0.63
CA ARG A 67 -0.25 -4.54 1.37
C ARG A 67 -1.17 -3.82 2.36
N VAL A 68 -2.35 -3.37 1.93
CA VAL A 68 -3.30 -2.67 2.82
C VAL A 68 -3.91 -3.62 3.85
N GLY A 69 -4.02 -4.92 3.54
CA GLY A 69 -4.46 -5.96 4.49
C GLY A 69 -3.51 -6.22 5.67
N ARG A 70 -2.42 -5.45 5.81
CA ARG A 70 -1.61 -5.39 7.05
C ARG A 70 -2.26 -4.53 8.14
N THR A 71 -3.27 -3.74 7.80
CA THR A 71 -4.07 -2.95 8.75
C THR A 71 -5.53 -3.39 8.77
N GLY A 72 -6.32 -2.93 9.75
CA GLY A 72 -7.77 -3.10 9.78
C GLY A 72 -8.28 -4.53 9.99
N ARG A 73 -7.61 -5.33 10.83
CA ARG A 73 -8.09 -6.69 11.19
C ARG A 73 -9.11 -6.63 12.32
N ALA A 74 -10.13 -7.51 12.24
CA ALA A 74 -11.23 -7.62 13.19
C ALA A 74 -10.70 -7.81 14.63
N GLY A 75 -10.74 -6.74 15.43
CA GLY A 75 -10.26 -6.70 16.81
C GLY A 75 -9.48 -5.44 17.17
N ASP A 76 -8.82 -4.81 16.19
CA ASP A 76 -8.10 -3.55 16.39
C ASP A 76 -8.88 -2.35 15.85
N LYS A 77 -8.64 -1.18 16.45
CA LYS A 77 -9.18 0.13 16.03
C LYS A 77 -8.94 0.36 14.53
N GLU A 78 -9.86 1.09 13.91
CA GLU A 78 -9.86 1.51 12.49
C GLU A 78 -8.45 1.60 11.88
N GLY A 79 -8.21 0.79 10.86
CA GLY A 79 -6.98 0.80 10.08
C GLY A 79 -7.03 1.86 9.00
N GLN A 80 -5.92 2.57 8.78
CA GLN A 80 -5.82 3.57 7.71
C GLN A 80 -4.78 3.15 6.67
N ALA A 81 -5.14 3.25 5.39
CA ALA A 81 -4.23 3.00 4.29
C ALA A 81 -4.17 4.22 3.36
N PHE A 82 -2.96 4.71 3.13
CA PHE A 82 -2.69 5.81 2.20
C PHE A 82 -1.87 5.28 1.04
N SER A 83 -2.20 5.72 -0.17
CA SER A 83 -1.46 5.33 -1.38
C SER A 83 -1.18 6.54 -2.24
N LEU A 84 0.10 6.76 -2.50
CA LEU A 84 0.56 7.86 -3.34
C LEU A 84 0.59 7.36 -4.78
N LEU A 85 -0.13 8.06 -5.65
CA LEU A 85 -0.18 7.78 -7.08
C LEU A 85 0.40 8.94 -7.85
N LEU A 86 1.18 8.64 -8.88
CA LEU A 86 1.65 9.63 -9.83
C LEU A 86 0.71 9.71 -11.04
N PRO A 87 0.71 10.84 -11.78
CA PRO A 87 -0.11 10.98 -12.99
C PRO A 87 0.13 9.93 -14.08
N LYS A 88 1.26 9.20 -14.02
CA LYS A 88 1.61 8.10 -14.92
C LYS A 88 0.90 6.78 -14.58
N ASP A 89 0.44 6.61 -13.34
CA ASP A 89 -0.11 5.35 -12.81
C ASP A 89 -1.60 5.17 -13.16
N THR A 90 -1.98 5.59 -14.38
CA THR A 90 -3.37 5.63 -14.87
C THR A 90 -4.03 4.26 -14.87
N HIS A 91 -3.30 3.22 -15.27
CA HIS A 91 -3.79 1.85 -15.29
C HIS A 91 -4.13 1.36 -13.86
N PHE A 92 -3.22 1.58 -12.92
CA PHE A 92 -3.42 1.20 -11.51
C PHE A 92 -4.58 2.01 -10.89
N ALA A 93 -4.67 3.30 -11.17
CA ALA A 93 -5.79 4.14 -10.73
C ALA A 93 -7.14 3.58 -11.21
N SER A 94 -7.23 3.09 -12.44
CA SER A 94 -8.45 2.48 -12.96
C SER A 94 -8.88 1.21 -12.22
N ALA A 95 -7.91 0.36 -11.84
CA ALA A 95 -8.17 -0.84 -11.06
C ALA A 95 -8.54 -0.48 -9.61
N LEU A 96 -7.88 0.52 -9.03
CA LEU A 96 -8.17 1.01 -7.69
C LEU A 96 -9.57 1.59 -7.58
N VAL A 97 -10.01 2.41 -8.55
CA VAL A 97 -11.38 2.96 -8.59
C VAL A 97 -12.43 1.84 -8.60
N GLN A 98 -12.21 0.79 -9.40
CA GLN A 98 -13.12 -0.35 -9.44
C GLN A 98 -13.14 -1.10 -8.10
N SER A 99 -11.98 -1.32 -7.50
CA SER A 99 -11.86 -1.98 -6.20
C SER A 99 -12.56 -1.19 -5.09
N LEU A 100 -12.37 0.14 -5.04
CA LEU A 100 -13.04 1.02 -4.08
C LEU A 100 -14.56 1.04 -4.27
N ALA A 101 -15.04 1.08 -5.52
CA ALA A 101 -16.46 1.04 -5.82
C ALA A 101 -17.10 -0.30 -5.40
N LEU A 102 -16.41 -1.43 -5.63
CA LEU A 102 -16.86 -2.76 -5.17
C LEU A 102 -16.89 -2.88 -3.65
N ALA A 103 -15.96 -2.21 -2.96
CA ALA A 103 -15.93 -2.13 -1.50
C ALA A 103 -16.94 -1.14 -0.91
N GLY A 104 -17.72 -0.42 -1.73
CA GLY A 104 -18.66 0.60 -1.28
C GLY A 104 -17.98 1.83 -0.68
N GLN A 105 -16.70 2.06 -0.97
CA GLN A 105 -15.95 3.22 -0.48
C GLN A 105 -16.13 4.44 -1.41
N ALA A 106 -16.11 5.63 -0.82
CA ALA A 106 -16.16 6.87 -1.59
C ALA A 106 -14.88 7.01 -2.44
N VAL A 107 -15.05 7.09 -3.76
CA VAL A 107 -13.95 7.32 -4.69
C VAL A 107 -13.67 8.82 -4.78
N PRO A 108 -12.45 9.29 -4.44
CA PRO A 108 -12.13 10.70 -4.59
C PRO A 108 -12.16 11.12 -6.07
N PRO A 109 -12.66 12.34 -6.38
CA PRO A 109 -12.84 12.79 -7.76
C PRO A 109 -11.51 12.82 -8.53
N GLU A 110 -10.42 13.23 -7.88
CA GLU A 110 -9.06 13.28 -8.45
C GLU A 110 -8.58 11.89 -8.92
N LEU A 111 -8.90 10.84 -8.16
CA LEU A 111 -8.56 9.46 -8.52
C LEU A 111 -9.41 8.98 -9.72
N HIS A 112 -10.70 9.35 -9.74
CA HIS A 112 -11.58 9.04 -10.85
C HIS A 112 -11.12 9.72 -12.15
N GLU A 113 -10.71 10.99 -12.08
CA GLU A 113 -10.13 11.71 -13.22
C GLU A 113 -8.84 11.08 -13.71
N LEU A 114 -7.97 10.61 -12.81
CA LEU A 114 -6.75 9.89 -13.17
C LEU A 114 -7.08 8.56 -13.86
N ALA A 115 -8.06 7.81 -13.37
CA ALA A 115 -8.55 6.60 -14.01
C ALA A 115 -9.15 6.88 -15.40
N MET A 116 -9.82 8.01 -15.59
CA MET A 116 -10.36 8.44 -16.89
C MET A 116 -9.28 8.80 -17.91
N LYS A 117 -7.99 8.87 -17.53
CA LYS A 117 -6.89 8.98 -18.50
C LYS A 117 -6.50 7.61 -19.08
N ASP A 118 -6.89 6.50 -18.44
CA ASP A 118 -6.66 5.16 -18.96
C ASP A 118 -7.63 4.83 -20.11
N SER A 119 -7.08 4.51 -21.28
CA SER A 119 -7.88 4.28 -22.49
C SER A 119 -8.75 3.00 -22.41
N GLY A 120 -8.39 2.04 -21.55
CA GLY A 120 -9.17 0.83 -21.31
C GLY A 120 -10.36 1.11 -20.40
N PHE A 121 -10.13 1.86 -19.32
CA PHE A 121 -11.16 2.28 -18.37
C PHE A 121 -12.25 3.13 -19.03
N ARG A 122 -11.86 4.12 -19.84
CA ARG A 122 -12.82 4.96 -20.60
C ARG A 122 -13.71 4.13 -21.53
N ARG A 123 -13.13 3.15 -22.24
CA ARG A 123 -13.87 2.27 -23.16
C ARG A 123 -14.84 1.36 -22.41
N GLY A 124 -14.46 0.86 -21.23
CA GLY A 124 -15.34 0.08 -20.36
C GLY A 124 -16.50 0.90 -19.81
N SER A 125 -16.22 2.11 -19.29
CA SER A 125 -17.24 3.02 -18.75
C SER A 125 -18.28 3.44 -19.80
N SER A 126 -17.84 3.73 -21.04
CA SER A 126 -18.76 4.11 -22.12
C SER A 126 -19.70 2.98 -22.56
N ARG A 127 -19.31 1.71 -22.41
CA ARG A 127 -20.16 0.55 -22.78
C ARG A 127 -21.25 0.23 -21.76
N GLY A 128 -21.11 0.69 -20.52
CA GLY A 128 -22.10 0.45 -19.45
C GLY A 128 -23.32 1.38 -19.48
N ARG A 129 -23.33 2.42 -20.33
CA ARG A 129 -24.36 3.48 -20.33
C ARG A 129 -25.41 3.36 -21.45
N GLY A 130 -25.49 2.19 -22.11
CA GLY A 130 -26.36 1.93 -23.26
C GLY A 130 -27.30 0.73 -23.11
N ARG A 131 -27.84 0.51 -21.91
CA ARG A 131 -28.92 -0.46 -21.65
C ARG A 131 -30.06 0.20 -20.93
#